data_AF-A0AAU7K046-F1
#
_entry.id   AF-A0AAU7K046-F1
#
_cell.length_a   1.000
_cell.length_b   1.000
_cell.length_c   1.000
_cell.angle_alpha   90.00
_cell.angle_beta   90.00
_cell.angle_gamma   90.00
#
_symmetry.space_group_name_H-M   'P 1'
#
loop_
_entity.id
_entity.type
_entity.pdbx_description
1 polymer ?
#
loop_
_entity_poly.entity_id
_entity_poly.type
_entity_poly.pdbx_seq_one_letter_code
_entity_poly.pdbx_strand_id
1 'polypeptide(L)'
;MKIMRLSGRIYFFLVLIAATVLYFSGCSGADKQPDEKNGHILAEKVSITNSFLSYTDSLTRLPLSQLNRLGIVPINKRFAGQLPLSIYEGKAIGQDSIIVQPYKNNDMASVQAGIRLLVPKSITDSLTIGDFTRYFGDIKKERPMIGTTEQPLPIEISINASTALKLTFNHSEKLELAHVTMVEVLKYRL
;
A
#
# COMPACT_ATOMS: atom_id res chain seq x y z
N MET A 1 61.80 35.03 -13.44
CA MET A 1 60.36 35.33 -13.38
C MET A 1 59.71 34.79 -14.65
N LYS A 2 59.12 33.58 -14.59
CA LYS A 2 58.40 32.94 -15.71
C LYS A 2 56.94 32.80 -15.29
N ILE A 3 56.09 33.62 -15.90
CA ILE A 3 54.65 33.56 -15.73
C ILE A 3 54.17 32.32 -16.50
N MET A 4 53.83 31.26 -15.77
CA MET A 4 53.22 30.07 -16.33
C MET A 4 51.79 30.43 -16.75
N ARG A 5 51.59 30.60 -18.06
CA ARG A 5 50.26 30.78 -18.66
C ARG A 5 49.49 29.47 -18.52
N LEU A 6 48.54 29.43 -17.59
CA LEU A 6 47.59 28.34 -17.44
C LEU A 6 46.68 28.30 -18.67
N SER A 7 46.55 27.14 -19.31
CA SER A 7 45.73 26.96 -20.51
C SER A 7 44.25 27.14 -20.19
N GLY A 8 43.50 27.83 -21.07
CA GLY A 8 42.09 28.20 -20.83
C GLY A 8 41.13 27.04 -20.54
N ARG A 9 41.52 25.80 -20.90
CA ARG A 9 40.76 24.59 -20.54
C ARG A 9 40.82 24.27 -19.05
N ILE A 10 41.94 24.55 -18.37
CA ILE A 10 42.10 24.31 -16.92
C ILE A 10 41.28 25.34 -16.13
N TYR A 11 41.18 26.58 -16.65
CA TYR A 11 40.38 27.63 -16.03
C TYR A 11 38.88 27.27 -16.05
N PHE A 12 38.40 26.70 -17.16
CA PHE A 12 37.02 26.25 -17.28
C PHE A 12 36.69 25.11 -16.29
N PHE A 13 37.60 24.15 -16.11
CA PHE A 13 37.45 23.08 -15.13
C PHE A 13 37.43 23.59 -13.68
N LEU A 14 38.26 24.58 -13.34
CA LEU A 14 38.28 25.18 -12.00
C LEU A 14 36.99 25.96 -11.69
N VAL A 15 36.43 26.68 -12.66
CA VAL A 15 35.14 27.37 -12.49
C VAL A 15 33.99 26.39 -12.33
N LEU A 16 34.01 25.26 -13.04
CA LEU A 16 32.97 24.23 -12.94
C LEU A 16 32.97 23.52 -11.57
N ILE A 17 34.16 23.29 -10.99
CA ILE A 17 34.30 22.70 -9.64
C ILE A 17 33.88 23.71 -8.55
N ALA A 18 34.17 25.01 -8.72
CA ALA A 18 33.70 26.03 -7.78
C ALA A 18 32.17 26.16 -7.76
N ALA A 19 31.52 26.01 -8.92
CA ALA A 19 30.06 26.06 -9.04
C ALA A 19 29.34 24.87 -8.37
N THR A 20 29.96 23.68 -8.34
CA THR A 20 29.37 22.50 -7.67
C THR A 20 29.51 22.53 -6.15
N VAL A 21 30.57 23.15 -5.61
CA VAL A 21 30.76 23.29 -4.15
C VAL A 21 29.79 24.31 -3.53
N LEU A 22 29.39 25.33 -4.29
CA LEU A 22 28.41 26.32 -3.83
C LEU A 22 26.95 25.82 -3.87
N TYR A 23 26.67 24.72 -4.57
CA TYR A 23 25.33 24.10 -4.58
C TYR A 23 25.04 23.22 -3.35
N PHE A 24 26.06 22.84 -2.58
CA PHE A 24 25.91 22.04 -1.35
C PHE A 24 26.01 22.86 -0.06
N SER A 25 26.15 24.18 -0.15
CA SER A 25 26.32 25.07 1.01
C SER A 25 25.08 25.93 1.25
N GLY A 26 23.91 25.30 1.29
CA GLY A 26 22.61 25.98 1.34
C GLY A 26 21.58 25.31 2.26
N CYS A 27 21.94 25.03 3.51
CA CYS A 27 21.00 25.04 4.64
C CYS A 27 21.78 25.14 5.95
N SER A 28 22.02 26.36 6.41
CA SER A 28 22.49 26.67 7.75
C SER A 28 21.34 26.47 8.74
N GLY A 29 21.46 25.48 9.62
CA GLY A 29 20.54 25.26 10.72
C GLY A 29 21.29 24.76 11.95
N ALA A 30 21.77 25.72 12.76
CA ALA A 30 22.15 25.65 14.17
C ALA A 30 22.74 24.34 14.72
N ASP A 31 23.99 24.44 15.18
CA ASP A 31 24.61 23.53 16.16
C ASP A 31 23.64 23.22 17.31
N LYS A 32 23.24 21.95 17.39
CA LYS A 32 22.84 21.33 18.65
C LYS A 32 23.64 20.05 18.81
N GLN A 33 24.63 20.17 19.69
CA GLN A 33 25.25 19.11 20.48
C GLN A 33 24.27 17.94 20.70
N PRO A 34 24.63 16.69 20.35
CA PRO A 34 23.79 15.56 20.69
C PRO A 34 23.90 15.33 22.20
N ASP A 35 22.90 15.81 22.93
CA ASP A 35 22.68 15.43 24.31
C ASP A 35 22.27 13.95 24.30
N GLU A 36 23.14 13.14 24.86
CA GLU A 36 23.02 11.70 24.99
C GLU A 36 21.94 11.39 26.04
N LYS A 37 20.66 11.50 25.66
CA LYS A 37 19.52 11.18 26.55
C LYS A 37 18.29 10.74 25.74
N ASN A 38 18.08 9.42 25.72
CA ASN A 38 16.78 8.76 25.54
C ASN A 38 15.87 9.31 24.44
N GLY A 39 16.33 9.27 23.19
CA GLY A 39 15.47 9.44 22.02
C GLY A 39 15.25 8.09 21.36
N HIS A 40 14.12 7.43 21.64
CA HIS A 40 13.58 6.44 20.72
C HIS A 40 13.62 7.08 19.32
N ILE A 41 14.37 6.49 18.40
CA ILE A 41 14.33 6.83 16.99
C ILE A 41 12.87 6.61 16.56
N LEU A 42 12.10 7.68 16.58
CA LEU A 42 10.80 7.80 15.94
C LEU A 42 11.06 7.84 14.44
N ALA A 43 11.56 6.73 13.89
CA ALA A 43 11.27 6.40 12.52
C ALA A 43 9.74 6.33 12.47
N GLU A 44 9.14 7.30 11.79
CA GLU A 44 7.71 7.43 11.56
C GLU A 44 7.10 6.04 11.37
N LYS A 45 6.46 5.52 12.42
CA LYS A 45 5.78 4.23 12.40
C LYS A 45 4.54 4.46 11.54
N VAL A 46 4.72 4.44 10.22
CA VAL A 46 3.63 4.54 9.26
C VAL A 46 2.57 3.56 9.74
N SER A 47 1.38 4.09 10.06
CA SER A 47 0.31 3.28 10.62
C SER A 47 0.11 2.06 9.73
N ILE A 48 0.06 0.86 10.32
CA ILE A 48 -0.12 -0.39 9.57
C ILE A 48 -1.39 -0.32 8.70
N THR A 49 -2.41 0.40 9.17
CA THR A 49 -3.61 0.78 8.43
C THR A 49 -3.27 1.55 7.15
N ASN A 50 -2.47 2.61 7.23
CA ASN A 50 -2.09 3.43 6.07
C ASN A 50 -1.26 2.61 5.06
N SER A 51 -0.32 1.79 5.55
CA SER A 51 0.46 0.88 4.72
C SER A 51 -0.45 -0.11 4.00
N PHE A 52 -1.43 -0.69 4.70
CA PHE A 52 -2.38 -1.64 4.13
C PHE A 52 -3.30 -0.99 3.09
N LEU A 53 -3.89 0.17 3.37
CA LEU A 53 -4.73 0.91 2.42
C LEU A 53 -3.95 1.28 1.15
N SER A 54 -2.71 1.76 1.31
CA SER A 54 -1.83 2.09 0.19
C SER A 54 -1.44 0.85 -0.64
N TYR A 55 -1.26 -0.29 0.02
CA TYR A 55 -1.04 -1.57 -0.63
C TYR A 55 -2.27 -2.01 -1.43
N THR A 56 -3.47 -1.96 -0.84
CA THR A 56 -4.73 -2.24 -1.52
C THR A 56 -4.94 -1.31 -2.72
N ASP A 57 -4.67 -0.01 -2.60
CA ASP A 57 -4.75 0.95 -3.71
C ASP A 57 -3.75 0.63 -4.83
N SER A 58 -2.54 0.19 -4.50
CA SER A 58 -1.59 -0.27 -5.51
C SER A 58 -2.14 -1.48 -6.29
N LEU A 59 -2.87 -2.38 -5.61
CA LEU A 59 -3.53 -3.51 -6.25
C LEU A 59 -4.75 -3.11 -7.09
N THR A 60 -5.57 -2.15 -6.66
CA THR A 60 -6.71 -1.67 -7.45
C THR A 60 -6.27 -1.04 -8.77
N ARG A 61 -5.06 -0.47 -8.82
CA ARG A 61 -4.47 0.12 -10.02
C ARG A 61 -3.88 -0.89 -11.00
N LEU A 62 -3.75 -2.17 -10.62
CA LEU A 62 -3.29 -3.20 -11.56
C LEU A 62 -4.27 -3.34 -12.73
N PRO A 63 -3.79 -3.38 -13.98
CA PRO A 63 -4.63 -3.73 -15.11
C PRO A 63 -5.01 -5.21 -15.02
N LEU A 64 -6.16 -5.57 -15.60
CA LEU A 64 -6.70 -6.93 -15.58
C LEU A 64 -5.69 -8.00 -16.04
N SER A 65 -4.91 -7.69 -17.09
CA SER A 65 -3.89 -8.59 -17.64
C SER A 65 -2.78 -8.94 -16.63
N GLN A 66 -2.52 -8.05 -15.66
CA GLN A 66 -1.49 -8.20 -14.63
C GLN A 66 -2.07 -8.66 -13.29
N LEU A 67 -3.36 -8.99 -13.24
CA LEU A 67 -4.04 -9.45 -12.03
C LEU A 67 -3.74 -10.94 -11.79
N ASN A 68 -2.46 -11.21 -11.54
CA ASN A 68 -1.85 -12.53 -11.38
C ASN A 68 -0.56 -12.40 -10.55
N ARG A 69 0.10 -13.53 -10.28
CA ARG A 69 1.34 -13.57 -9.45
C ARG A 69 2.43 -12.64 -9.96
N LEU A 70 2.66 -12.55 -11.27
CA LEU A 70 3.72 -11.73 -11.84
C LEU A 70 3.49 -10.22 -11.63
N GLY A 71 2.23 -9.77 -11.68
CA GLY A 71 1.90 -8.37 -11.38
C GLY A 71 1.90 -8.05 -9.89
N ILE A 72 1.61 -9.03 -9.03
CA ILE A 72 1.53 -8.85 -7.58
C ILE A 72 2.91 -8.84 -6.92
N VAL A 73 3.83 -9.71 -7.35
CA VAL A 73 5.17 -9.84 -6.73
C VAL A 73 5.92 -8.50 -6.61
N PRO A 74 5.99 -7.64 -7.65
CA PRO A 74 6.64 -6.34 -7.55
C PRO A 74 5.98 -5.41 -6.51
N ILE A 75 4.65 -5.46 -6.39
CA ILE A 75 3.92 -4.67 -5.39
C ILE A 75 4.26 -5.21 -4.00
N ASN A 76 4.19 -6.53 -3.77
CA ASN A 76 4.55 -7.12 -2.48
C ASN A 76 5.97 -6.75 -2.04
N LYS A 77 6.94 -6.76 -2.97
CA LYS A 77 8.32 -6.35 -2.67
C LYS A 77 8.42 -4.90 -2.19
N ARG A 78 7.62 -3.98 -2.76
CA ARG A 78 7.59 -2.56 -2.35
C ARG A 78 7.12 -2.39 -0.91
N PHE A 79 6.21 -3.24 -0.45
CA PHE A 79 5.60 -3.15 0.88
C PHE A 79 6.17 -4.16 1.90
N ALA A 80 7.16 -4.97 1.52
CA ALA A 80 7.70 -6.06 2.34
C ALA A 80 8.32 -5.59 3.67
N GLY A 81 8.80 -4.35 3.75
CA GLY A 81 9.32 -3.75 4.99
C GLY A 81 8.24 -3.17 5.91
N GLN A 82 6.98 -3.13 5.46
CA GLN A 82 5.88 -2.46 6.16
C GLN A 82 4.74 -3.41 6.51
N LEU A 83 4.54 -4.46 5.71
CA LEU A 83 3.45 -5.42 5.86
C LEU A 83 3.98 -6.86 5.77
N PRO A 84 3.49 -7.77 6.62
CA PRO A 84 3.77 -9.19 6.49
C PRO A 84 2.93 -9.76 5.33
N LEU A 85 3.50 -9.83 4.13
CA LEU A 85 2.80 -10.27 2.92
C LEU A 85 3.23 -11.67 2.49
N SER A 86 2.27 -12.52 2.12
CA SER A 86 2.51 -13.85 1.55
C SER A 86 1.58 -14.10 0.37
N ILE A 87 2.06 -14.72 -0.71
CA ILE A 87 1.22 -15.11 -1.86
C ILE A 87 0.75 -16.54 -1.66
N TYR A 88 -0.56 -16.78 -1.83
CA TYR A 88 -1.11 -18.13 -1.75
C TYR A 88 -0.67 -19.00 -2.92
N GLU A 89 0.00 -20.12 -2.60
CA GLU A 89 0.50 -21.10 -3.59
C GLU A 89 -0.14 -22.49 -3.40
N GLY A 90 -1.38 -22.54 -2.92
CA GLY A 90 -2.11 -23.82 -2.75
C GLY A 90 -1.73 -24.61 -1.49
N LYS A 91 -0.91 -24.04 -0.61
CA LYS A 91 -0.48 -24.65 0.66
C LYS A 91 -0.91 -23.78 1.84
N ALA A 92 -0.99 -24.38 3.03
CA ALA A 92 -1.19 -23.64 4.26
C ALA A 92 -0.06 -22.62 4.45
N ILE A 93 -0.43 -21.37 4.67
CA ILE A 93 0.48 -20.25 4.98
C ILE A 93 0.19 -19.83 6.41
N GLY A 94 1.22 -19.40 7.14
CA GLY A 94 1.09 -18.95 8.53
C GLY A 94 0.00 -17.89 8.70
N GLN A 95 -0.64 -17.90 9.87
CA GLN A 95 -1.79 -17.03 10.18
C GLN A 95 -1.39 -15.57 10.48
N ASP A 96 -0.10 -15.25 10.49
CA ASP A 96 0.43 -13.95 10.89
C ASP A 96 0.69 -13.01 9.69
N SER A 97 0.45 -13.49 8.47
CA SER A 97 0.65 -12.73 7.23
C SER A 97 -0.67 -12.41 6.53
N ILE A 98 -0.70 -11.30 5.81
CA ILE A 98 -1.71 -11.02 4.81
C ILE A 98 -1.49 -11.99 3.66
N ILE A 99 -2.48 -12.85 3.43
CA ILE A 99 -2.44 -13.84 2.35
C ILE A 99 -3.07 -13.24 1.09
N VAL A 100 -2.28 -13.18 0.03
CA VAL A 100 -2.64 -12.59 -1.26
C VAL A 100 -2.92 -13.69 -2.27
N GLN A 101 -4.15 -13.77 -2.76
CA GLN A 101 -4.58 -14.78 -3.71
C GLN A 101 -5.20 -14.13 -4.96
N PRO A 102 -4.48 -14.04 -6.09
CA PRO A 102 -5.11 -13.72 -7.36
C PRO A 102 -5.99 -14.88 -7.83
N TYR A 103 -7.11 -14.56 -8.46
CA TYR A 103 -7.95 -15.52 -9.16
C TYR A 103 -8.51 -14.91 -10.45
N LYS A 104 -8.88 -15.78 -11.39
CA LYS A 104 -9.60 -15.43 -12.61
C LYS A 104 -10.88 -16.25 -12.65
N ASN A 105 -11.97 -15.61 -13.03
CA ASN A 105 -13.22 -16.29 -13.32
C ASN A 105 -13.29 -16.63 -14.80
N ASN A 106 -14.27 -17.46 -15.15
CA ASN A 106 -14.58 -17.76 -16.54
C ASN A 106 -15.06 -16.50 -17.29
N ASP A 107 -14.86 -16.48 -18.62
CA ASP A 107 -15.16 -15.33 -19.47
C ASP A 107 -16.63 -14.89 -19.47
N MET A 108 -17.57 -15.68 -18.93
CA MET A 108 -18.99 -15.31 -18.85
C MET A 108 -19.36 -14.59 -17.54
N ALA A 109 -18.45 -14.50 -16.56
CA ALA A 109 -18.72 -13.83 -15.29
C ALA A 109 -18.69 -12.30 -15.40
N SER A 110 -19.52 -11.60 -14.61
CA SER A 110 -19.50 -10.12 -14.52
C SER A 110 -18.21 -9.59 -13.90
N VAL A 111 -17.66 -10.32 -12.93
CA VAL A 111 -16.31 -10.13 -12.40
C VAL A 111 -15.37 -11.04 -13.17
N GLN A 112 -14.40 -10.47 -13.89
CA GLN A 112 -13.47 -11.23 -14.72
C GLN A 112 -12.31 -11.81 -13.91
N ALA A 113 -11.80 -11.05 -12.94
CA ALA A 113 -10.72 -11.48 -12.07
C ALA A 113 -10.72 -10.69 -10.76
N GLY A 114 -9.99 -11.18 -9.77
CA GLY A 114 -9.81 -10.47 -8.50
C GLY A 114 -8.61 -10.90 -7.69
N ILE A 115 -8.30 -10.13 -6.66
CA ILE A 115 -7.29 -10.44 -5.65
C ILE A 115 -7.99 -10.51 -4.31
N ARG A 116 -7.93 -11.67 -3.66
CA ARG A 116 -8.39 -11.83 -2.28
C ARG A 116 -7.22 -11.62 -1.33
N LEU A 117 -7.42 -10.73 -0.36
CA LEU A 117 -6.53 -10.47 0.76
C LEU A 117 -7.20 -11.00 2.02
N LEU A 118 -6.66 -12.08 2.58
CA LEU A 118 -7.05 -12.53 3.92
C LEU A 118 -6.17 -11.79 4.92
N VAL A 119 -6.80 -11.09 5.86
CA VAL A 119 -6.10 -10.22 6.80
C VAL A 119 -5.98 -10.93 8.14
N PRO A 120 -4.75 -11.03 8.71
CA PRO A 120 -4.56 -11.64 10.01
C PRO A 120 -5.17 -10.77 11.11
N LYS A 121 -5.64 -11.39 12.20
CA LYS A 121 -6.33 -10.68 13.29
C LYS A 121 -5.54 -9.48 13.83
N SER A 122 -4.21 -9.64 13.96
CA SER A 122 -3.29 -8.59 14.41
C SER A 122 -3.36 -7.29 13.59
N ILE A 123 -3.81 -7.37 12.34
CA ILE A 123 -4.01 -6.22 11.44
C ILE A 123 -5.50 -5.85 11.39
N THR A 124 -6.39 -6.83 11.34
CA THR A 124 -7.85 -6.65 11.33
C THR A 124 -8.34 -5.75 12.47
N ASP A 125 -7.78 -5.88 13.68
CA ASP A 125 -8.12 -5.06 14.84
C ASP A 125 -7.79 -3.56 14.64
N SER A 126 -7.03 -3.22 13.60
CA SER A 126 -6.69 -1.84 13.21
C SER A 126 -7.33 -1.36 11.89
N LEU A 127 -8.12 -2.22 11.25
CA LEU A 127 -8.77 -1.93 9.96
C LEU A 127 -10.27 -1.84 10.15
N THR A 128 -10.80 -0.63 10.03
CA THR A 128 -12.24 -0.39 10.06
C THR A 128 -12.79 -0.15 8.67
N ILE A 129 -14.08 -0.40 8.47
CA ILE A 129 -14.75 -0.01 7.22
C ILE A 129 -14.63 1.51 6.98
N GLY A 130 -14.68 2.31 8.05
CA GLY A 130 -14.51 3.76 8.01
C GLY A 130 -13.17 4.21 7.42
N ASP A 131 -12.11 3.42 7.59
CA ASP A 131 -10.80 3.72 6.99
C ASP A 131 -10.83 3.54 5.47
N PHE A 132 -11.49 2.48 4.99
CA PHE A 132 -11.67 2.25 3.56
C PHE A 132 -12.58 3.29 2.93
N THR A 133 -13.68 3.66 3.58
CA THR A 133 -14.59 4.66 3.01
C THR A 133 -13.95 6.03 2.96
N ARG A 134 -13.16 6.40 3.97
CA ARG A 134 -12.37 7.63 3.97
C ARG A 134 -11.31 7.65 2.86
N TYR A 135 -10.66 6.51 2.57
CA TYR A 135 -9.59 6.44 1.58
C TYR A 135 -10.10 6.28 0.14
N PHE A 136 -11.07 5.39 -0.08
CA PHE A 136 -11.54 4.98 -1.41
C PHE A 136 -12.88 5.59 -1.82
N GLY A 137 -13.61 6.21 -0.88
CA GLY A 137 -14.92 6.80 -1.11
C GLY A 137 -16.08 5.94 -0.60
N ASP A 138 -17.30 6.30 -0.98
CA ASP A 138 -18.49 5.81 -0.29
C ASP A 138 -18.90 4.38 -0.64
N ILE A 139 -19.57 3.75 0.32
CA ILE A 139 -20.23 2.44 0.18
C ILE A 139 -21.36 2.56 -0.85
N LYS A 140 -21.36 1.68 -1.85
CA LYS A 140 -22.42 1.64 -2.88
C LYS A 140 -23.43 0.52 -2.66
N LYS A 141 -22.99 -0.58 -2.05
CA LYS A 141 -23.85 -1.74 -1.84
C LYS A 141 -23.50 -2.44 -0.56
N GLU A 142 -24.51 -2.61 0.27
CA GLU A 142 -24.51 -3.54 1.39
C GLU A 142 -25.39 -4.73 0.98
N ARG A 143 -24.92 -5.95 1.18
CA ARG A 143 -25.77 -7.13 0.99
C ARG A 143 -26.20 -7.62 2.37
N PRO A 144 -27.42 -7.29 2.83
CA PRO A 144 -27.95 -7.92 4.02
C PRO A 144 -28.16 -9.40 3.67
N MET A 145 -27.34 -10.28 4.24
CA MET A 145 -27.66 -11.70 4.21
C MET A 145 -28.86 -11.88 5.15
N ILE A 146 -30.00 -12.25 4.58
CA ILE A 146 -31.22 -12.52 5.33
C ILE A 146 -30.94 -13.70 6.26
N GLY A 147 -30.96 -13.44 7.56
CA GLY A 147 -30.74 -14.42 8.61
C GLY A 147 -29.47 -14.12 9.40
N THR A 148 -29.62 -14.06 10.72
CA THR A 148 -28.53 -14.17 11.70
C THR A 148 -27.67 -15.38 11.35
N THR A 149 -26.62 -15.17 10.57
CA THR A 149 -25.63 -16.18 10.26
C THR A 149 -24.30 -15.66 10.78
N GLU A 150 -23.49 -16.52 11.36
CA GLU A 150 -22.13 -16.23 11.85
C GLU A 150 -21.16 -15.86 10.71
N GLN A 151 -21.67 -15.73 9.48
CA GLN A 151 -20.87 -15.42 8.31
C GLN A 151 -20.56 -13.93 8.26
N PRO A 152 -19.31 -13.55 8.00
CA PRO A 152 -18.94 -12.14 7.97
C PRO A 152 -19.63 -11.42 6.80
N LEU A 153 -20.09 -10.21 7.06
CA LEU A 153 -20.94 -9.46 6.13
C LEU A 153 -20.12 -8.79 5.04
N PRO A 154 -20.55 -8.83 3.77
CA PRO A 154 -19.85 -8.16 2.68
C PRO A 154 -20.41 -6.77 2.34
N ILE A 155 -19.52 -5.81 2.08
CA ILE A 155 -19.81 -4.46 1.57
C ILE A 155 -19.00 -4.19 0.31
N GLU A 156 -19.58 -3.52 -0.68
CA GLU A 156 -18.87 -3.13 -1.91
C GLU A 156 -18.64 -1.60 -1.96
N ILE A 157 -17.40 -1.20 -2.24
CA ILE A 157 -16.94 0.17 -2.50
C ILE A 157 -16.47 0.24 -3.96
N SER A 158 -17.06 1.11 -4.77
CA SER A 158 -16.61 1.30 -6.16
C SER A 158 -15.40 2.22 -6.21
N ILE A 159 -14.32 1.78 -6.87
CA ILE A 159 -13.13 2.61 -7.09
C ILE A 159 -13.28 3.39 -8.40
N ASN A 160 -13.75 2.72 -9.45
CA ASN A 160 -14.08 3.31 -10.75
C ASN A 160 -15.06 2.41 -11.51
N ALA A 161 -15.36 2.74 -12.76
CA ALA A 161 -16.31 2.00 -13.59
C ALA A 161 -15.98 0.51 -13.79
N SER A 162 -14.70 0.11 -13.72
CA SER A 162 -14.25 -1.27 -13.94
C SER A 162 -13.65 -1.95 -12.71
N THR A 163 -13.60 -1.27 -11.57
CA THR A 163 -12.89 -1.75 -10.37
C THR A 163 -13.69 -1.45 -9.11
N ALA A 164 -13.85 -2.45 -8.25
CA ALA A 164 -14.43 -2.28 -6.91
C ALA A 164 -13.60 -3.01 -5.85
N LEU A 165 -13.81 -2.63 -4.59
CA LEU A 165 -13.40 -3.37 -3.42
C LEU A 165 -14.64 -4.02 -2.80
N LYS A 166 -14.53 -5.30 -2.45
CA LYS A 166 -15.48 -5.97 -1.55
C LYS A 166 -14.80 -6.20 -0.21
N LEU A 167 -15.30 -5.54 0.82
CA LEU A 167 -14.87 -5.69 2.19
C LEU A 167 -15.74 -6.74 2.86
N THR A 168 -15.17 -7.54 3.75
CA THR A 168 -15.91 -8.49 4.56
C THR A 168 -15.56 -8.27 6.03
N PHE A 169 -16.57 -8.14 6.88
CA PHE A 169 -16.43 -7.64 8.24
C PHE A 169 -17.23 -8.44 9.26
N ASN A 170 -16.93 -8.27 10.55
CA ASN A 170 -17.69 -8.89 11.63
C ASN A 170 -18.96 -8.09 11.96
N HIS A 171 -20.12 -8.75 11.99
CA HIS A 171 -21.45 -8.13 12.02
C HIS A 171 -21.80 -7.38 13.33
N SER A 172 -21.03 -7.54 14.40
CA SER A 172 -21.44 -7.13 15.75
C SER A 172 -21.22 -5.66 16.13
N GLU A 173 -20.74 -4.80 15.22
CA GLU A 173 -20.37 -3.41 15.53
C GLU A 173 -21.04 -2.40 14.59
N LYS A 174 -20.98 -1.10 14.93
CA LYS A 174 -21.38 -0.03 14.00
C LYS A 174 -20.62 -0.20 12.69
N LEU A 175 -21.30 -0.06 11.56
CA LEU A 175 -20.74 -0.31 10.24
C LEU A 175 -19.37 0.34 10.03
N GLU A 176 -19.26 1.63 10.34
CA GLU A 176 -18.02 2.41 10.18
C GLU A 176 -16.86 1.93 11.06
N LEU A 177 -17.15 1.29 12.21
CA LEU A 177 -16.15 0.81 13.17
C LEU A 177 -15.82 -0.66 12.96
N ALA A 178 -16.64 -1.39 12.21
CA ALA A 178 -16.55 -2.83 12.17
C ALA A 178 -15.24 -3.31 11.52
N HIS A 179 -14.66 -4.35 12.12
CA HIS A 179 -13.37 -4.89 11.73
C HIS A 179 -13.42 -5.63 10.39
N VAL A 180 -12.49 -5.30 9.49
CA VAL A 180 -12.37 -5.89 8.15
C VAL A 180 -11.46 -7.12 8.18
N THR A 181 -12.02 -8.29 7.91
CA THR A 181 -11.31 -9.59 7.94
C THR A 181 -10.79 -10.00 6.56
N MET A 182 -11.42 -9.51 5.49
CA MET A 182 -11.02 -9.80 4.12
C MET A 182 -11.30 -8.60 3.22
N VAL A 183 -10.39 -8.38 2.28
CA VAL A 183 -10.54 -7.40 1.19
C VAL A 183 -10.41 -8.12 -0.14
N GLU A 184 -11.39 -7.97 -1.02
CA GLU A 184 -11.34 -8.46 -2.39
C GLU A 184 -11.27 -7.28 -3.36
N VAL A 185 -10.21 -7.21 -4.16
CA VAL A 185 -10.11 -6.28 -5.31
C VAL A 185 -10.74 -6.96 -6.52
N LEU A 186 -11.78 -6.35 -7.08
CA LEU A 186 -12.59 -6.93 -8.16
C LEU A 186 -12.41 -6.11 -9.45
N LYS A 187 -12.20 -6.81 -10.58
CA LYS A 187 -12.23 -6.22 -11.92
C LYS A 187 -13.45 -6.71 -12.69
N TYR A 188 -14.24 -5.76 -13.16
CA TYR A 188 -15.49 -6.02 -13.89
C TYR A 188 -15.28 -5.91 -15.39
N ARG A 189 -16.14 -6.62 -16.13
CA ARG A 189 -16.31 -6.38 -17.55
C ARG A 189 -16.98 -5.01 -17.73
N LEU A 190 -16.34 -4.13 -18.50
CA LEU A 190 -16.94 -2.89 -19.00
C LEU A 190 -17.97 -3.19 -20.09
#